data_AF-A0A3C2B549-F1
#
_entry.id   AF-A0A3C2B549-F1
#
_cell.length_a   1.000
_cell.length_b   1.000
_cell.length_c   1.000
_cell.angle_alpha   90.00
_cell.angle_beta   90.00
_cell.angle_gamma   90.00
#
_symmetry.space_group_name_H-M   'P 1'
#
loop_
_entity.id
_entity.type
_entity.pdbx_description
1 polymer ?
#
loop_
_entity_poly.entity_id
_entity_poly.type
_entity_poly.pdbx_seq_one_letter_code
_entity_poly.pdbx_strand_id
1 'polypeptide(L)'
;GNGLFMSLRVARRLQQRGFGARVVDLRWVSPLPVHDMVREARATGRVLVVDETRRAGGVGEGVVAELVDAGFTGRIARVTSKDSFIPLGDAAKLMLLSEAEIEAAVERLLAD
;
A
#
# COMPACT_ATOMS: atom_id res chain seq x y z
N GLY A 1 1.54 -10.90 2.47
CA GLY A 1 2.91 -10.65 2.96
C GLY A 1 2.89 -9.93 4.29
N ASN A 2 4.05 -9.50 4.81
CA ASN A 2 4.14 -8.71 6.05
C ASN A 2 3.42 -7.36 5.92
N GLY A 3 3.35 -6.81 4.70
CA GLY A 3 2.64 -5.56 4.39
C GLY A 3 1.19 -5.55 4.88
N LEU A 4 0.50 -6.70 4.88
CA LEU A 4 -0.85 -6.84 5.46
C LEU A 4 -0.84 -6.55 6.96
N PHE A 5 -0.01 -7.25 7.72
CA PHE A 5 0.05 -7.12 9.17
C PHE A 5 0.54 -5.74 9.61
N MET A 6 1.50 -5.18 8.88
CA MET A 6 1.96 -3.80 9.08
C MET A 6 0.82 -2.81 8.84
N SER A 7 0.06 -2.98 7.75
CA SER A 7 -1.09 -2.12 7.43
C SER A 7 -2.21 -2.22 8.47
N LEU A 8 -2.49 -3.41 9.00
CA LEU A 8 -3.46 -3.59 10.08
C LEU A 8 -3.04 -2.89 11.37
N ARG A 9 -1.75 -2.91 11.72
CA ARG A 9 -1.23 -2.19 12.90
C ARG A 9 -1.29 -0.67 12.71
N VAL A 10 -0.92 -0.18 11.53
CA VAL A 10 -1.06 1.25 11.17
C VAL A 10 -2.53 1.66 11.21
N ALA A 11 -3.44 0.87 10.62
CA ALA A 11 -4.88 1.14 10.63
C ALA A 11 -5.45 1.25 12.05
N ARG A 12 -4.99 0.40 12.99
CA ARG A 12 -5.36 0.49 14.40
C ARG A 12 -4.89 1.81 15.04
N ARG A 13 -3.66 2.25 14.76
CA ARG A 13 -3.14 3.54 15.25
C ARG A 13 -3.90 4.73 14.65
N LEU A 14 -4.22 4.67 13.35
CA LEU A 14 -5.04 5.67 12.68
C LEU A 14 -6.45 5.78 13.28
N GLN A 15 -7.06 4.65 13.64
CA GLN A 15 -8.37 4.62 14.28
C GLN A 15 -8.36 5.34 15.63
N GLN A 16 -7.30 5.19 16.42
CA GLN A 16 -7.12 5.92 17.68
C GLN A 16 -7.01 7.44 17.48
N ARG A 17 -6.60 7.88 16.28
CA ARG A 17 -6.51 9.28 15.86
C ARG A 17 -7.78 9.78 15.15
N GLY A 18 -8.84 8.96 15.09
CA GLY A 18 -10.12 9.30 14.47
C GLY A 18 -10.24 8.99 12.96
N PHE A 19 -9.24 8.32 12.36
CA PHE A 19 -9.26 7.95 10.95
C PHE A 19 -9.62 6.48 10.75
N GLY A 20 -10.67 6.21 9.97
CA GLY A 20 -11.01 4.87 9.52
C GLY A 20 -10.24 4.48 8.25
N ALA A 21 -9.62 3.29 8.25
CA ALA A 21 -8.97 2.73 7.06
C ALA A 21 -9.51 1.33 6.76
N ARG A 22 -9.77 1.06 5.48
CA ARG A 22 -10.04 -0.31 4.98
C ARG A 22 -8.72 -0.93 4.56
N VAL A 23 -8.41 -2.11 5.09
CA VAL A 23 -7.23 -2.88 4.68
C VAL A 23 -7.69 -4.02 3.79
N VAL A 24 -7.26 -4.00 2.53
CA VAL A 24 -7.61 -5.00 1.52
C VAL A 24 -6.39 -5.90 1.30
N ASP A 25 -6.52 -7.17 1.65
CA ASP A 25 -5.54 -8.19 1.28
C ASP A 25 -5.86 -8.73 -0.11
N LEU A 26 -4.94 -8.56 -1.07
CA LEU A 26 -5.14 -9.03 -2.45
C LEU A 26 -5.24 -10.55 -2.54
N ARG A 27 -4.55 -11.29 -1.65
CA ARG A 27 -4.39 -12.77 -1.64
C ARG A 27 -3.75 -13.39 -2.88
N TRP A 28 -4.04 -12.88 -4.08
CA TRP A 28 -3.50 -13.30 -5.36
C TRP A 28 -2.95 -12.09 -6.11
N VAL A 29 -1.77 -12.24 -6.71
CA VAL A 29 -1.11 -11.19 -7.51
C VAL A 29 -1.24 -11.42 -9.02
N SER A 30 -1.64 -12.62 -9.43
CA SER A 30 -1.85 -12.98 -10.83
C SER A 30 -2.90 -14.10 -10.92
N PRO A 31 -4.07 -13.86 -11.53
CA PRO A 31 -4.58 -12.53 -11.93
C PRO A 31 -4.88 -11.64 -10.71
N LEU A 32 -4.85 -10.32 -10.89
CA LEU A 32 -5.26 -9.38 -9.85
C LEU A 32 -6.78 -9.46 -9.61
N PRO A 33 -7.26 -9.33 -8.36
CA PRO A 33 -8.70 -9.28 -8.05
C PRO A 33 -9.30 -7.89 -8.34
N VAL A 34 -9.25 -7.47 -9.61
CA VAL A 34 -9.55 -6.08 -10.05
C VAL A 34 -10.92 -5.60 -9.58
N HIS A 35 -11.96 -6.44 -9.70
CA HIS A 35 -13.31 -6.05 -9.29
C HIS A 35 -13.39 -5.66 -7.80
N ASP A 36 -12.78 -6.46 -6.92
CA ASP A 36 -12.78 -6.19 -5.49
C ASP A 36 -11.92 -4.97 -5.16
N MET A 37 -10.75 -4.84 -5.79
CA MET A 37 -9.88 -3.69 -5.64
C MET A 37 -10.58 -2.37 -5.99
N VAL A 38 -11.25 -2.31 -7.15
CA VAL A 38 -11.95 -1.11 -7.63
C VAL A 38 -13.15 -0.79 -6.75
N ARG A 39 -13.91 -1.79 -6.29
CA ARG A 39 -15.03 -1.58 -5.36
C ARG A 39 -14.55 -0.90 -4.07
N GLU A 40 -13.51 -1.42 -3.44
CA GLU A 40 -13.01 -0.86 -2.18
C GLU A 40 -12.34 0.52 -2.39
N ALA A 41 -11.63 0.71 -3.49
CA ALA A 41 -11.04 2.01 -3.85
C ALA A 41 -12.10 3.10 -3.98
N ARG A 42 -13.20 2.82 -4.69
CA ARG A 42 -14.32 3.76 -4.87
C ARG A 42 -15.04 4.07 -3.56
N ALA A 43 -15.08 3.13 -2.61
CA ALA A 43 -15.71 3.35 -1.31
C ALA A 43 -14.97 4.36 -0.42
N THR A 44 -13.66 4.54 -0.61
CA THR A 44 -12.84 5.45 0.20
C THR A 44 -12.36 6.69 -0.56
N GLY A 45 -12.29 6.63 -1.89
CA GLY A 45 -11.78 7.72 -2.74
C GLY A 45 -10.27 7.99 -2.61
N ARG A 46 -9.58 7.27 -1.74
CA ARG A 46 -8.13 7.35 -1.51
C ARG A 46 -7.56 5.94 -1.32
N VAL A 47 -6.50 5.64 -2.05
CA VAL A 47 -5.84 4.32 -2.05
C VAL A 47 -4.36 4.51 -1.77
N LEU A 48 -3.85 3.78 -0.78
CA LEU A 48 -2.42 3.57 -0.57
C LEU A 48 -2.10 2.11 -0.89
N VAL A 49 -1.27 1.87 -1.92
CA VAL A 49 -0.74 0.54 -2.22
C VAL A 49 0.50 0.31 -1.36
N VAL A 50 0.48 -0.78 -0.59
CA VAL A 50 1.57 -1.20 0.29
C VAL A 50 2.23 -2.43 -0.32
N ASP A 51 3.45 -2.31 -0.82
CA ASP A 51 4.16 -3.36 -1.53
C ASP A 51 5.58 -3.52 -0.98
N GLU A 52 5.91 -4.67 -0.39
CA GLU A 52 7.25 -4.92 0.16
C GLU A 52 8.33 -5.10 -0.92
N THR A 53 7.94 -5.19 -2.18
CA THR A 53 8.89 -5.22 -3.29
C THR A 53 9.44 -3.81 -3.58
N ARG A 54 10.16 -3.69 -4.69
CA ARG A 54 10.86 -2.46 -5.07
C ARG A 54 9.87 -1.47 -5.65
N ARG A 55 10.27 -0.20 -5.70
CA ARG A 55 9.44 0.82 -6.33
C ARG A 55 9.25 0.52 -7.81
N ALA A 56 10.33 0.06 -8.46
CA ALA A 56 10.34 -0.39 -9.85
C ALA A 56 10.16 -1.91 -9.97
N GLY A 57 9.31 -2.34 -10.90
CA GLY A 57 9.08 -3.76 -11.21
C GLY A 57 8.33 -4.53 -10.12
N GLY A 58 7.68 -3.81 -9.20
CA GLY A 58 6.84 -4.36 -8.14
C GLY A 58 5.40 -4.61 -8.58
N VAL A 59 4.69 -5.46 -7.83
CA VAL A 59 3.27 -5.78 -8.08
C VAL A 59 2.39 -4.54 -8.00
N GLY A 60 2.79 -3.55 -7.19
CA GLY A 60 2.08 -2.29 -7.02
C GLY A 60 1.95 -1.49 -8.33
N GLU A 61 2.78 -1.71 -9.34
CA GLU A 61 2.62 -1.09 -10.66
C GLU A 61 1.35 -1.59 -11.36
N GLY A 62 1.15 -2.91 -11.41
CA GLY A 62 -0.06 -3.52 -11.99
C GLY A 62 -1.32 -3.11 -11.24
N VAL A 63 -1.25 -3.02 -9.90
CA VAL A 63 -2.37 -2.52 -9.08
C VAL A 63 -2.79 -1.11 -9.48
N VAL A 64 -1.83 -0.21 -9.69
CA VAL A 64 -2.11 1.17 -10.10
C VAL A 64 -2.66 1.22 -11.52
N ALA A 65 -2.08 0.45 -12.45
CA ALA A 65 -2.55 0.37 -13.83
C ALA A 65 -4.02 -0.07 -13.89
N GLU A 66 -4.39 -1.17 -13.22
CA GLU A 66 -5.76 -1.67 -13.20
C GLU A 66 -6.76 -0.68 -12.59
N LEU A 67 -6.36 0.07 -11.55
CA LEU A 67 -7.21 1.13 -10.97
C LEU A 67 -7.44 2.27 -11.96
N VAL A 68 -6.40 2.69 -12.67
CA VAL A 68 -6.47 3.75 -13.69
C VAL A 68 -7.32 3.29 -14.88
N ASP A 69 -7.09 2.09 -15.39
CA ASP A 69 -7.84 1.51 -16.51
C ASP A 69 -9.33 1.32 -16.17
N ALA A 70 -9.64 1.01 -14.90
CA ALA A 70 -11.01 0.95 -14.38
C ALA A 70 -11.64 2.34 -14.12
N GLY A 71 -10.95 3.43 -14.47
CA GLY A 71 -11.44 4.80 -14.35
C GLY A 71 -11.53 5.32 -12.91
N PHE A 72 -10.71 4.81 -11.98
CA PHE A 72 -10.67 5.36 -10.63
C PHE A 72 -10.03 6.76 -10.64
N THR A 73 -10.80 7.77 -10.26
CA THR A 73 -10.37 9.18 -10.22
C THR A 73 -9.94 9.66 -8.84
N GLY A 74 -10.02 8.79 -7.83
CA GLY A 74 -9.55 9.10 -6.49
C GLY A 74 -8.04 9.16 -6.41
N ARG A 75 -7.52 9.52 -5.24
CA ARG A 75 -6.07 9.62 -5.06
C ARG A 75 -5.44 8.26 -4.89
N ILE A 76 -4.29 8.07 -5.54
CA ILE A 76 -3.50 6.85 -5.46
C ILE A 76 -2.09 7.23 -5.02
N ALA A 77 -1.60 6.56 -3.99
CA ALA A 77 -0.20 6.60 -3.58
C ALA A 77 0.35 5.18 -3.47
N ARG A 78 1.68 5.05 -3.55
CA ARG A 78 2.38 3.79 -3.31
C ARG A 78 3.45 3.99 -2.24
N VAL A 79 3.64 2.98 -1.41
CA VAL A 79 4.76 2.89 -0.48
C VAL A 79 5.42 1.53 -0.64
N THR A 80 6.73 1.54 -0.83
CA THR A 80 7.52 0.36 -1.21
C THR A 80 8.83 0.27 -0.44
N SER A 81 9.49 -0.88 -0.53
CA SER A 81 10.92 -0.98 -0.17
C SER A 81 11.78 -0.14 -1.12
N LYS A 82 13.01 0.15 -0.71
CA LYS A 82 13.99 0.91 -1.51
C LYS A 82 14.42 0.11 -2.75
N ASP A 83 14.74 0.84 -3.83
CA ASP A 83 15.30 0.27 -5.06
C ASP A 83 16.77 -0.14 -4.87
N SER A 84 16.97 -1.23 -4.14
CA SER A 84 18.28 -1.78 -3.82
C SER A 84 18.24 -3.29 -3.63
N PHE A 85 19.43 -3.89 -3.59
CA PHE A 85 19.58 -5.24 -3.04
C PHE A 85 19.25 -5.24 -1.55
N ILE A 86 18.79 -6.37 -1.01
CA ILE A 86 18.58 -6.50 0.44
C ILE A 86 19.92 -6.91 1.08
N PRO A 87 20.54 -6.07 1.92
CA PRO A 87 21.75 -6.44 2.66
C PRO A 87 21.45 -7.48 3.74
N LEU A 88 22.49 -8.13 4.25
CA LEU A 88 22.35 -9.20 5.23
C LEU A 88 22.03 -8.67 6.63
N GLY A 89 21.32 -9.49 7.42
CA GLY A 89 21.02 -9.23 8.82
C GLY A 89 20.21 -7.95 9.02
N ASP A 90 20.51 -7.23 10.10
CA ASP A 90 19.75 -6.05 10.51
C ASP A 90 19.81 -4.89 9.51
N ALA A 91 20.84 -4.85 8.65
CA ALA A 91 20.92 -3.84 7.60
C ALA A 91 19.75 -3.93 6.61
N ALA A 92 19.11 -5.11 6.47
CA ALA A 92 17.92 -5.28 5.62
C ALA A 92 16.79 -4.31 6.00
N LYS A 93 16.67 -3.97 7.29
CA LYS A 93 15.63 -3.08 7.84
C LYS A 93 15.75 -1.65 7.32
N LEU A 94 16.91 -1.25 6.78
CA LEU A 94 17.11 0.06 6.17
C LEU A 94 16.54 0.12 4.74
N MET A 95 16.39 -1.03 4.09
CA MET A 95 15.92 -1.13 2.71
C MET A 95 14.47 -1.60 2.62
N LEU A 96 14.05 -2.46 3.56
CA LEU A 96 12.69 -2.99 3.61
C LEU A 96 11.71 -1.92 4.09
N LEU A 97 10.53 -1.92 3.47
CA LEU A 97 9.38 -1.15 3.90
C LEU A 97 9.13 -1.30 5.41
N SER A 98 8.83 -0.20 6.08
CA SER A 98 8.52 -0.14 7.51
C SER A 98 7.11 0.41 7.80
N GLU A 99 6.60 0.13 9.00
CA GLU A 99 5.32 0.69 9.45
C GLU A 99 5.33 2.22 9.52
N ALA A 100 6.46 2.80 9.91
CA ALA A 100 6.63 4.25 9.96
C ALA A 100 6.50 4.88 8.56
N GLU A 101 7.03 4.21 7.53
CA GLU A 101 6.88 4.68 6.15
C GLU A 101 5.44 4.55 5.64
N ILE A 102 4.72 3.49 6.01
CA ILE A 102 3.29 3.35 5.71
C ILE A 102 2.50 4.48 6.37
N GLU A 103 2.72 4.74 7.67
CA GLU A 103 2.02 5.78 8.42
C GLU A 103 2.30 7.17 7.83
N ALA A 104 3.55 7.49 7.53
CA ALA A 104 3.92 8.75 6.87
C ALA A 104 3.32 8.87 5.45
N ALA A 105 3.17 7.76 4.73
CA ALA A 105 2.51 7.76 3.42
C ALA A 105 1.01 8.02 3.52
N VAL A 106 0.34 7.46 4.54
CA VAL A 106 -1.06 7.78 4.82
C VAL A 106 -1.23 9.25 5.17
N GLU A 107 -0.37 9.80 6.02
CA GLU A 107 -0.44 11.22 6.41
C GLU A 107 -0.32 12.15 5.20
N ARG A 108 0.64 11.89 4.31
CA ARG A 108 0.75 12.63 3.03
C ARG A 108 -0.50 12.48 2.16
N LEU A 109 -1.11 11.30 2.13
CA LEU A 109 -2.32 11.05 1.35
C LEU A 109 -3.56 11.77 1.92
N LEU A 110 -3.58 12.04 3.23
CA LEU A 110 -4.66 12.72 3.95
C LEU A 110 -4.51 14.24 4.04
N ALA A 111 -3.28 14.77 3.96
CA ALA A 111 -2.98 16.18 4.21
C ALA A 111 -3.46 17.14 3.11
N ASP A 112 -3.83 16.63 1.94
CA ASP A 112 -4.32 17.41 0.80
C ASP A 112 -5.81 17.15 0.50
#